data_AF-A0A656JXJ4-F1
#
_entry.id   AF-A0A656JXJ4-F1
#
_cell.length_a   1.000
_cell.length_b   1.000
_cell.length_c   1.000
_cell.angle_alpha   90.00
_cell.angle_beta   90.00
_cell.angle_gamma   90.00
#
_symmetry.space_group_name_H-M   'P 1'
#
loop_
_entity.id
_entity.type
_entity.pdbx_description
1 polymer ?
#
loop_
_entity_poly.entity_id
_entity_poly.type
_entity_poly.pdbx_seq_one_letter_code
_entity_poly.pdbx_strand_id
1 'polypeptide(L)'
;MPLREEARRHNAVTRGAALALSAIRRKGLDAVPQAAMPMFTRPQSTFLGSASQVEAYVYALARFEPKPAKFPKASGTRKGDAPRAPRTVKEMLERCEDALPMPDLMVWLLEQEPTGETDELLYWFSRLSRDKRFARERLERREYFTREHRVSLRSFALLAAQDEQPENSESPVHAS
;
A
#
# COMPACT_ATOMS: atom_id res chain seq x y z
N MET A 1 5.82 -31.43 -20.50
CA MET A 1 5.75 -30.18 -21.28
C MET A 1 4.65 -29.29 -20.71
N PRO A 2 4.98 -28.41 -19.74
CA PRO A 2 4.02 -27.63 -18.92
C PRO A 2 3.07 -26.73 -19.74
N LEU A 3 3.51 -26.24 -20.89
CA LEU A 3 2.71 -25.39 -21.79
C LEU A 3 1.44 -26.08 -22.35
N ARG A 4 1.44 -27.42 -22.47
CA ARG A 4 0.28 -28.18 -22.97
C ARG A 4 -0.81 -28.34 -21.90
N GLU A 5 -0.45 -28.33 -20.63
CA GLU A 5 -1.40 -28.44 -19.52
C GLU A 5 -2.11 -27.12 -19.26
N GLU A 6 -1.39 -26.00 -19.34
CA GLU A 6 -1.97 -24.66 -19.29
C GLU A 6 -2.95 -24.44 -20.44
N ALA A 7 -2.57 -24.75 -21.68
CA ALA A 7 -3.48 -24.61 -22.82
C ALA A 7 -4.76 -25.48 -22.68
N ARG A 8 -4.67 -26.67 -22.06
CA ARG A 8 -5.84 -27.51 -21.75
C ARG A 8 -6.69 -26.93 -20.63
N ARG A 9 -6.09 -26.38 -19.57
CA ARG A 9 -6.79 -25.70 -18.47
C ARG A 9 -7.52 -24.46 -18.98
N HIS A 10 -6.87 -23.64 -19.78
CA HIS A 10 -7.49 -22.46 -20.38
C HIS A 10 -8.65 -22.85 -21.31
N ASN A 11 -8.53 -23.92 -22.10
CA ASN A 11 -9.63 -24.43 -22.94
C ASN A 11 -10.78 -25.09 -22.15
N ALA A 12 -10.50 -25.70 -20.99
CA ALA A 12 -11.53 -26.26 -20.12
C ALA A 12 -12.32 -25.14 -19.40
N VAL A 13 -11.62 -24.12 -18.91
CA VAL A 13 -12.22 -22.96 -18.23
C VAL A 13 -13.07 -22.13 -19.19
N THR A 14 -12.58 -21.84 -20.40
CA THR A 14 -13.34 -21.06 -21.39
C THR A 14 -14.59 -21.80 -21.86
N ARG A 15 -14.51 -23.12 -22.08
CA ARG A 15 -15.69 -23.94 -22.41
C ARG A 15 -16.68 -24.04 -21.24
N GLY A 16 -16.19 -24.22 -20.01
CA GLY A 16 -17.03 -24.23 -18.81
C GLY A 16 -17.78 -22.90 -18.62
N ALA A 17 -17.09 -21.78 -18.79
CA ALA A 17 -17.68 -20.45 -18.72
C ALA A 17 -18.74 -20.21 -19.82
N ALA A 18 -18.46 -20.62 -21.06
CA ALA A 18 -19.42 -20.49 -22.16
C ALA A 18 -20.70 -21.32 -21.94
N LEU A 19 -20.56 -22.54 -21.41
CA LEU A 19 -21.70 -23.39 -21.07
C LEU A 19 -22.52 -22.83 -19.91
N ALA A 20 -21.86 -22.30 -18.87
CA ALA A 20 -22.53 -21.65 -17.74
C ALA A 20 -23.32 -20.41 -18.20
N LEU A 21 -22.73 -19.55 -19.04
CA LEU A 21 -23.40 -18.38 -19.59
C LEU A 21 -24.59 -18.75 -20.50
N SER A 22 -24.47 -19.82 -21.28
CA SER A 22 -25.57 -20.33 -22.12
C SER A 22 -26.74 -20.85 -21.28
N ALA A 23 -26.45 -21.52 -20.17
CA ALA A 23 -27.46 -21.96 -19.21
C ALA A 23 -28.17 -20.77 -18.53
N ILE A 24 -27.40 -19.75 -18.09
CA ILE A 24 -27.93 -18.51 -17.51
C ILE A 24 -28.85 -17.79 -18.50
N ARG A 25 -28.42 -17.63 -19.75
CA ARG A 25 -29.22 -16.96 -20.80
C ARG A 25 -30.56 -17.67 -21.06
N ARG A 26 -30.60 -19.00 -20.96
CA ARG A 26 -31.81 -19.78 -21.29
C ARG A 26 -32.74 -20.01 -20.10
N LYS A 27 -32.22 -20.09 -18.88
CA LYS A 27 -32.98 -20.55 -17.69
C LYS A 27 -32.87 -19.63 -16.48
N GLY A 28 -32.17 -18.50 -16.58
CA GLY A 28 -31.93 -17.59 -15.47
C GLY A 28 -30.81 -18.05 -14.54
N LEU A 29 -30.43 -17.19 -13.58
CA LEU A 29 -29.34 -17.42 -12.63
C LEU A 29 -29.57 -18.62 -11.69
N ASP A 30 -30.83 -18.94 -11.40
CA ASP A 30 -31.21 -20.04 -10.48
C ASP A 30 -30.96 -21.44 -11.06
N ALA A 31 -30.78 -21.55 -12.38
CA ALA A 31 -30.52 -22.82 -13.06
C ALA A 31 -29.03 -23.20 -13.13
N VAL A 32 -28.14 -22.36 -12.58
CA VAL A 32 -26.71 -22.65 -12.52
C VAL A 32 -26.43 -23.51 -11.30
N PRO A 33 -25.92 -24.74 -11.45
CA PRO A 33 -25.51 -25.53 -10.31
C PRO A 33 -24.42 -24.79 -9.54
N GLN A 34 -24.60 -24.58 -8.24
CA GLN A 34 -23.64 -23.95 -7.32
C GLN A 34 -22.22 -24.56 -7.44
N ALA A 35 -22.12 -25.84 -7.83
CA ALA A 35 -20.86 -26.54 -8.10
C ALA A 35 -20.08 -26.04 -9.33
N ALA A 36 -20.67 -25.21 -10.19
CA ALA A 36 -20.04 -24.60 -11.36
C ALA A 36 -19.59 -23.14 -11.11
N MET A 37 -19.87 -22.59 -9.93
CA MET A 37 -19.36 -21.29 -9.52
C MET A 37 -17.94 -21.48 -8.96
N PRO A 38 -16.91 -20.78 -9.46
CA PRO A 38 -15.61 -20.80 -8.83
C PRO A 38 -15.73 -20.06 -7.49
N MET A 39 -15.85 -20.81 -6.40
CA MET A 39 -15.87 -20.30 -5.03
C MET A 39 -14.47 -19.79 -4.68
N PHE A 40 -14.14 -18.57 -5.11
CA PHE A 40 -12.89 -17.89 -4.75
C PHE A 40 -12.86 -17.41 -3.30
N THR A 41 -13.97 -17.55 -2.57
CA THR A 41 -14.04 -17.20 -1.15
C THR A 41 -14.18 -18.47 -0.33
N ARG A 42 -13.20 -18.72 0.55
CA ARG A 42 -13.43 -19.63 1.67
C ARG A 42 -14.58 -19.05 2.49
N PRO A 43 -15.62 -19.81 2.84
CA PRO A 43 -16.54 -19.39 3.88
C PRO A 43 -15.71 -19.20 5.14
N GLN A 44 -15.47 -17.94 5.56
CA GLN A 44 -14.91 -17.69 6.87
C GLN A 44 -15.94 -18.18 7.89
N SER A 45 -15.55 -19.15 8.72
CA SER A 45 -16.35 -19.52 9.87
C SER A 45 -16.52 -18.26 10.73
N THR A 46 -17.74 -17.77 10.84
CA THR A 46 -18.11 -16.68 11.75
C THR A 46 -18.19 -17.25 13.16
N PHE A 47 -17.09 -17.81 13.65
CA PHE A 47 -16.96 -18.20 15.05
C PHE A 47 -16.40 -16.99 15.79
N LEU A 48 -17.29 -16.17 16.35
CA LEU A 48 -16.91 -15.16 17.32
C LEU A 48 -16.43 -15.91 18.56
N GLY A 49 -15.11 -16.10 18.70
CA GLY A 49 -14.52 -16.85 19.80
C GLY A 49 -14.60 -16.07 21.10
N SER A 50 -14.94 -16.72 22.22
CA SER A 50 -15.00 -16.13 23.58
C SER A 50 -15.95 -14.92 23.78
N ALA A 51 -16.58 -14.86 24.96
CA ALA A 51 -17.52 -13.78 25.31
C ALA A 51 -16.93 -12.37 25.13
N SER A 52 -15.62 -12.20 25.37
CA SER A 52 -14.94 -10.93 25.20
C SER A 52 -14.84 -10.44 23.75
N GLN A 53 -14.74 -11.32 22.74
CA GLN A 53 -14.73 -10.87 21.34
C GLN A 53 -16.14 -10.47 20.88
N VAL A 54 -17.17 -11.14 21.41
CA VAL A 54 -18.57 -10.77 21.16
C VAL A 54 -18.85 -9.40 21.76
N GLU A 55 -18.44 -9.14 23.00
CA GLU A 55 -18.59 -7.83 23.65
C GLU A 55 -17.84 -6.73 22.90
N ALA A 56 -16.58 -6.98 22.49
CA ALA A 56 -15.81 -6.02 21.71
C ALA A 56 -16.46 -5.71 20.36
N TYR A 57 -17.01 -6.74 19.68
CA TYR A 57 -17.72 -6.58 18.42
C TYR A 57 -19.03 -5.81 18.59
N VAL A 58 -19.84 -6.13 19.61
CA VAL A 58 -21.09 -5.43 19.94
C VAL A 58 -20.81 -3.97 20.31
N TYR A 59 -19.74 -3.71 21.06
CA TYR A 59 -19.34 -2.36 21.41
C TYR A 59 -18.89 -1.54 20.19
N ALA A 60 -18.15 -2.18 19.27
CA ALA A 60 -17.76 -1.56 18.02
C ALA A 60 -18.98 -1.23 17.13
N LEU A 61 -19.99 -2.11 17.08
CA LEU A 61 -21.25 -1.85 16.39
C LEU A 61 -22.05 -0.72 17.03
N ALA A 62 -22.13 -0.70 18.37
CA ALA A 62 -22.88 0.32 19.12
C ALA A 62 -22.33 1.74 18.91
N ARG A 63 -21.04 1.86 18.61
CA ARG A 63 -20.34 3.13 18.34
C ARG A 63 -19.97 3.31 16.87
N PHE A 64 -20.49 2.46 15.99
CA PHE A 64 -20.18 2.55 14.59
C PHE A 64 -20.87 3.77 13.99
N GLU A 65 -20.09 4.82 13.73
CA GLU A 65 -20.51 5.88 12.83
C GLU A 65 -20.07 5.52 11.41
N PRO A 66 -21.01 5.38 10.45
CA PRO A 66 -20.65 5.12 9.08
C PRO A 66 -19.83 6.29 8.54
N LYS A 67 -18.56 6.04 8.21
CA LYS A 67 -17.73 7.03 7.50
C LYS A 67 -18.50 7.43 6.24
N PRO A 68 -18.96 8.69 6.11
CA PRO A 68 -19.82 9.07 5.01
C PRO A 68 -19.04 8.83 3.72
N ALA A 69 -19.61 8.02 2.83
CA ALA A 69 -19.05 7.81 1.51
C ALA A 69 -18.99 9.19 0.83
N LYS A 70 -17.77 9.73 0.69
CA LYS A 70 -17.52 10.97 -0.03
C LYS A 70 -17.70 10.67 -1.53
N PHE A 71 -18.95 10.65 -1.98
CA PHE A 71 -19.23 10.65 -3.41
C PHE A 71 -18.72 11.97 -3.99
N PRO A 72 -17.99 11.96 -5.13
CA PRO A 72 -17.64 13.17 -5.82
C PRO A 72 -18.94 13.89 -6.23
N LYS A 73 -19.30 14.96 -5.51
CA LYS A 73 -20.45 15.80 -5.87
C LYS A 73 -20.12 16.50 -7.18
N ALA A 74 -20.89 16.21 -8.23
CA ALA A 74 -20.73 16.80 -9.57
C ALA A 74 -21.05 18.31 -9.65
N SER A 75 -21.40 18.95 -8.54
CA SER A 75 -21.71 20.37 -8.49
C SER A 75 -21.29 20.92 -7.14
N GLY A 76 -20.20 21.67 -7.18
CA GLY A 76 -19.63 22.37 -6.06
C GLY A 76 -18.38 23.02 -6.60
N THR A 77 -18.51 24.26 -7.05
CA THR A 77 -17.40 25.16 -7.34
C THR A 77 -16.58 25.31 -6.07
N ARG A 78 -15.70 24.33 -5.80
CA ARG A 78 -14.67 24.45 -4.79
C ARG A 78 -13.76 25.55 -5.28
N LYS A 79 -13.93 26.74 -4.72
CA LYS A 79 -12.88 27.75 -4.59
C LYS A 79 -11.90 27.27 -3.51
N GLY A 80 -11.36 26.08 -3.71
CA GLY A 80 -10.33 25.43 -2.94
C GLY A 80 -9.46 24.75 -3.97
N ASP A 81 -8.15 24.92 -3.83
CA ASP A 81 -7.12 24.51 -4.78
C ASP A 81 -7.51 23.29 -5.61
N ALA A 82 -7.29 23.38 -6.92
CA ALA A 82 -7.56 22.30 -7.86
C ALA A 82 -7.08 20.98 -7.23
N PRO A 83 -7.91 19.92 -7.20
CA PRO A 83 -7.53 18.66 -6.56
C PRO A 83 -6.21 18.21 -7.18
N ARG A 84 -5.13 18.36 -6.41
CA ARG A 84 -3.78 18.07 -6.86
C ARG A 84 -3.82 16.61 -7.28
N ALA A 85 -3.44 16.34 -8.53
CA ALA A 85 -3.44 14.98 -9.04
C ALA A 85 -2.68 14.08 -8.04
N PRO A 86 -3.20 12.87 -7.74
CA PRO A 86 -2.50 11.97 -6.82
C PRO A 86 -1.09 11.76 -7.35
N ARG A 87 -0.08 12.15 -6.56
CA ARG A 87 1.30 12.10 -7.01
C ARG A 87 1.68 10.66 -7.36
N THR A 88 2.29 10.50 -8.52
CA THR A 88 2.71 9.17 -8.95
C THR A 88 3.97 8.77 -8.18
N VAL A 89 4.11 7.48 -7.88
CA VAL A 89 5.32 6.94 -7.20
C VAL A 89 6.59 7.36 -7.93
N LYS A 90 6.57 7.34 -9.27
CA LYS A 90 7.69 7.75 -10.12
C LYS A 90 8.10 9.20 -9.87
N GLU A 91 7.15 10.12 -9.82
CA GLU A 91 7.42 11.54 -9.58
C GLU A 91 7.99 11.79 -8.19
N MET A 92 7.53 11.03 -7.18
CA MET A 92 8.06 11.14 -5.82
C MET A 92 9.51 10.64 -5.75
N LEU A 93 9.83 9.57 -6.48
CA LEU A 93 11.19 9.05 -6.57
C LEU A 93 12.13 10.01 -7.30
N GLU A 94 11.71 10.56 -8.44
CA GLU A 94 12.50 11.54 -9.20
C GLU A 94 12.81 12.77 -8.33
N ARG A 95 11.83 13.30 -7.59
CA ARG A 95 12.06 14.40 -6.64
C ARG A 95 12.97 14.03 -5.48
N CYS A 96 12.90 12.78 -5.00
CA CYS A 96 13.82 12.31 -3.97
C CYS A 96 15.25 12.25 -4.52
N GLU A 97 15.44 11.76 -5.75
CA GLU A 97 16.74 11.70 -6.43
C GLU A 97 17.31 13.11 -6.64
N ASP A 98 16.49 14.08 -7.08
CA ASP A 98 16.90 15.47 -7.28
C ASP A 98 17.27 16.20 -5.96
N ALA A 99 16.70 15.76 -4.84
CA ALA A 99 16.92 16.37 -3.52
C ALA A 99 18.10 15.77 -2.75
N LEU A 100 18.83 14.81 -3.34
CA LEU A 100 20.01 14.22 -2.70
C LEU A 100 21.18 15.22 -2.68
N PRO A 101 22.01 15.22 -1.62
CA PRO A 101 21.88 14.45 -0.37
C PRO A 101 20.88 15.09 0.60
N MET A 102 20.00 14.26 1.17
CA MET A 102 18.94 14.70 2.08
C MET A 102 19.21 14.25 3.52
N PRO A 103 19.28 15.17 4.50
CA PRO A 103 19.64 14.83 5.87
C PRO A 103 18.52 14.15 6.66
N ASP A 104 17.23 14.42 6.38
CA ASP A 104 16.10 13.78 7.07
C ASP A 104 14.89 13.64 6.14
N LEU A 105 14.56 12.40 5.80
CA LEU A 105 13.45 12.04 4.91
C LEU A 105 12.09 12.53 5.39
N MET A 106 11.81 12.48 6.70
CA MET A 106 10.52 12.86 7.24
C MET A 106 10.35 14.39 7.24
N VAL A 107 11.42 15.14 7.51
CA VAL A 107 11.40 16.62 7.37
C VAL A 107 11.13 17.00 5.92
N TRP A 108 11.86 16.39 4.98
CA TRP A 108 11.67 16.67 3.57
C TRP A 108 10.25 16.33 3.10
N LEU A 109 9.67 15.21 3.55
CA LEU A 109 8.27 14.85 3.25
C LEU A 109 7.27 15.91 3.74
N LEU A 110 7.51 16.48 4.93
CA LEU A 110 6.67 17.56 5.48
C LEU A 110 6.81 18.88 4.69
N GLU A 111 8.00 19.17 4.18
CA GLU A 111 8.26 20.34 3.34
C GLU A 111 7.65 20.18 1.93
N GLN A 112 7.74 18.98 1.35
CA GLN A 112 7.20 18.70 0.01
C GLN A 112 5.67 18.58 -0.01
N GLU A 113 5.09 18.10 1.08
CA GLU A 113 3.64 17.90 1.25
C GLU A 113 3.14 18.49 2.57
N PRO A 114 3.10 19.84 2.70
CA PRO A 114 2.62 20.50 3.92
C PRO A 114 1.13 20.29 4.16
N THR A 115 0.39 19.89 3.12
CA THR A 115 -1.05 19.61 3.18
C THR A 115 -1.39 18.13 3.27
N GLY A 116 -0.40 17.24 3.24
CA GLY A 116 -0.61 15.79 3.23
C GLY A 116 -1.23 15.28 4.53
N GLU A 117 -2.11 14.29 4.41
CA GLU A 117 -2.66 13.57 5.56
C GLU A 117 -1.57 12.71 6.22
N THR A 118 -1.71 12.41 7.51
CA THR A 118 -0.65 11.72 8.27
C THR A 118 -0.36 10.33 7.72
N ASP A 119 -1.39 9.60 7.27
CA ASP A 119 -1.30 8.26 6.72
C ASP A 119 -0.61 8.24 5.35
N GLU A 120 -0.89 9.22 4.48
CA GLU A 120 -0.20 9.38 3.20
C GLU A 120 1.29 9.67 3.39
N LEU A 121 1.65 10.55 4.33
CA LEU A 121 3.05 10.85 4.66
C LEU A 121 3.79 9.60 5.16
N LEU A 122 3.16 8.81 6.04
CA LEU A 122 3.74 7.56 6.54
C LEU A 122 3.84 6.47 5.47
N TYR A 123 2.87 6.41 4.56
CA TYR A 123 2.94 5.55 3.39
C TYR A 123 4.17 5.89 2.55
N TRP A 124 4.36 7.17 2.18
CA TRP A 124 5.51 7.62 1.40
C TRP A 124 6.83 7.40 2.13
N PHE A 125 6.89 7.73 3.42
CA PHE A 125 8.06 7.44 4.26
C PHE A 125 8.46 5.96 4.17
N SER A 126 7.49 5.05 4.38
CA SER A 126 7.74 3.62 4.34
C SER A 126 8.15 3.09 2.96
N ARG A 127 7.67 3.73 1.89
CA ARG A 127 7.94 3.36 0.50
C ARG A 127 9.34 3.82 0.09
N LEU A 128 9.67 5.08 0.32
CA LEU A 128 10.94 5.71 -0.02
C LEU A 128 12.10 5.13 0.82
N SER A 129 11.87 4.85 2.10
CA SER A 129 12.89 4.25 2.98
C SER A 129 13.28 2.83 2.57
N ARG A 130 12.48 2.16 1.73
CA ARG A 130 12.69 0.77 1.26
C ARG A 130 13.24 0.72 -0.16
N ASP A 131 13.35 1.86 -0.85
CA ASP A 131 13.87 1.85 -2.21
C ASP A 131 15.38 1.55 -2.20
N LYS A 132 15.83 0.76 -3.17
CA LYS A 132 17.22 0.30 -3.28
C LYS A 132 18.13 1.34 -3.91
N ARG A 133 17.56 2.39 -4.51
CA ARG A 133 18.29 3.48 -5.17
C ARG A 133 19.01 4.41 -4.21
N PHE A 134 18.63 4.40 -2.94
CA PHE A 134 19.15 5.31 -1.93
C PHE A 134 19.98 4.55 -0.91
N ALA A 135 21.19 5.07 -0.63
CA ALA A 135 21.89 4.71 0.58
C ALA A 135 21.18 5.39 1.76
N ARG A 136 20.98 4.67 2.85
CA ARG A 136 20.19 5.14 4.01
C ARG A 136 21.00 5.04 5.28
N GLU A 137 21.05 6.15 6.01
CA GLU A 137 21.60 6.18 7.36
C GLU A 137 20.45 6.38 8.34
N ARG A 138 20.37 5.51 9.35
CA ARG A 138 19.27 5.55 10.33
C ARG A 138 19.56 6.62 11.38
N LEU A 139 18.65 7.58 11.50
CA LEU A 139 18.78 8.67 12.46
C LEU A 139 18.21 8.31 13.83
N GLU A 140 18.52 9.17 14.79
CA GLU A 140 17.93 9.13 16.13
C GLU A 140 16.42 9.32 16.12
N ARG A 141 15.77 8.88 17.21
CA ARG A 141 14.32 9.03 17.34
C ARG A 141 13.98 10.50 17.57
N ARG A 142 13.15 11.06 16.69
CA ARG A 142 12.70 12.45 16.77
C ARG A 142 11.18 12.53 16.71
N GLU A 143 10.66 13.66 17.18
CA GLU A 143 9.23 13.98 17.09
C GLU A 143 8.98 14.86 15.87
N TYR A 144 8.01 14.46 15.06
CA TYR A 144 7.57 15.15 13.86
C TYR A 144 6.11 15.57 14.04
N PHE A 145 5.78 16.78 13.65
CA PHE A 145 4.43 17.32 13.72
C PHE A 145 3.82 17.29 12.33
N THR A 146 2.87 16.37 12.11
CA THR A 146 1.98 16.45 10.95
C THR A 146 0.82 17.39 11.28
N ARG A 147 -0.05 17.66 10.31
CA ARG A 147 -1.25 18.48 10.54
C ARG A 147 -2.17 17.95 11.63
N GLU A 148 -2.23 16.63 11.78
CA GLU A 148 -3.21 15.98 12.64
C GLU A 148 -2.58 15.33 13.87
N HIS A 149 -1.32 14.89 13.76
CA HIS A 149 -0.70 14.03 14.76
C HIS A 149 0.74 14.44 15.06
N ARG A 150 1.17 14.13 16.29
CA ARG A 150 2.57 14.11 16.67
C ARG A 150 3.10 12.68 16.51
N VAL A 151 4.03 12.49 15.59
CA VAL A 151 4.61 11.18 15.25
C VAL A 151 6.03 11.10 15.78
N SER A 152 6.33 10.05 16.55
CA SER A 152 7.68 9.81 17.07
C SER A 152 8.30 8.59 16.39
N LEU A 153 9.26 8.82 15.49
CA LEU A 153 9.92 7.77 14.70
C LEU A 153 11.41 8.05 14.50
N ARG A 154 12.15 7.02 14.06
CA ARG A 154 13.54 7.14 13.59
C ARG A 154 13.51 7.33 12.09
N SER A 155 13.84 8.53 11.62
CA SER A 155 13.91 8.84 10.19
C SER A 155 15.21 8.34 9.56
N PHE A 156 15.39 8.59 8.27
CA PHE A 156 16.58 8.22 7.52
C PHE A 156 17.17 9.45 6.83
N ALA A 157 18.49 9.58 6.87
CA ALA A 157 19.20 10.40 5.89
C ALA A 157 19.32 9.58 4.59
N LEU A 158 18.97 10.18 3.47
CA LEU A 158 19.11 9.55 2.15
C LEU A 158 20.30 10.16 1.43
N LEU A 159 21.24 9.30 1.05
CA LEU A 159 22.39 9.61 0.24
C LEU A 159 22.20 8.96 -1.14
N ALA A 160 22.82 9.53 -2.16
CA ALA A 160 22.96 8.83 -3.43
C ALA A 160 23.61 7.47 -3.15
N ALA A 161 23.09 6.40 -3.77
CA ALA A 161 23.77 5.11 -3.72
C ALA A 161 25.18 5.33 -4.29
N GLN A 162 26.18 5.40 -3.42
CA GLN A 162 27.54 5.18 -3.84
C GLN A 162 27.57 3.75 -4.38
N ASP A 163 28.07 3.58 -5.61
CA ASP A 163 28.54 2.28 -6.07
C ASP A 163 29.33 1.68 -4.90
N GLU A 164 28.94 0.50 -4.43
CA GLU A 164 29.72 -0.23 -3.44
C GLU A 164 31.14 -0.41 -4.00
N GLN A 165 32.06 0.49 -3.65
CA GLN A 165 33.47 0.16 -3.67
C GLN A 165 33.72 -0.69 -2.43
N PRO A 166 34.13 -1.96 -2.59
CA PRO A 166 34.61 -2.72 -1.46
C PRO A 166 35.99 -2.16 -1.13
N GLU A 167 36.06 -1.14 -0.26
CA GLU A 167 37.33 -0.74 0.33
C GLU A 167 37.76 -1.82 1.33
N ASN A 168 38.45 -2.78 0.72
CA ASN A 168 39.38 -3.73 1.30
C ASN A 168 40.19 -3.03 2.39
N SER A 169 39.78 -3.20 3.64
CA SER A 169 40.52 -2.72 4.81
C SER A 169 41.64 -3.71 5.14
N GLU A 170 42.61 -3.85 4.25
CA GLU A 170 43.94 -4.36 4.58
C GLU A 170 44.80 -3.19 5.06
N SER A 171 44.98 -3.14 6.39
CA SER A 171 46.17 -2.79 7.20
C SER A 171 47.16 -1.70 6.72
N PRO A 172 47.74 -0.93 7.68
CA PRO A 172 49.09 -1.29 8.08
C PRO A 172 49.38 -1.20 9.59
N VAL A 173 50.07 -2.24 10.06
CA VAL A 173 51.20 -2.25 11.01
C VAL A 173 51.48 -0.95 11.76
N HIS A 174 51.35 -0.98 13.09
CA HIS A 174 52.24 -0.22 13.97
C HIS A 174 52.77 -1.10 15.10
N ALA A 175 54.09 -1.20 15.14
CA ALA A 175 54.90 -1.85 16.16
C ALA A 175 55.05 -0.95 17.40
N SER A 176 55.06 -1.55 18.60
CA SER A 176 56.08 -1.45 19.65
C SER A 176 55.73 -2.37 20.81
#